data_AF-A0A377C9Z8-F1
#
_entry.id   AF-A0A377C9Z8-F1
#
_cell.length_a   1.000
_cell.length_b   1.000
_cell.length_c   1.000
_cell.angle_alpha   90.00
_cell.angle_beta   90.00
_cell.angle_gamma   90.00
#
_symmetry.space_group_name_H-M   'P 1'
#
loop_
_entity.id
_entity.type
_entity.pdbx_description
1 polymer ?
#
loop_
_entity_poly.entity_id
_entity_poly.type
_entity_poly.pdbx_seq_one_letter_code
_entity_poly.pdbx_strand_id
1 'polypeptide(L)'
;MTPFKGKNTLRISDLLHHSGGFPADPQYPNKAVAGALYSQDKGQTLEMIKRTPLEYQPGSKHIYSDVDYMLLGFIVESVTGQPLDRYVEDRFIARSA
;
A
#
# COMPACT_ATOMS: atom_id res chain seq x y z
N MET A 1 -8.81 14.17 14.48
CA MET A 1 -7.97 13.04 14.91
C MET A 1 -6.57 13.29 14.36
N THR A 2 -5.56 13.41 15.21
CA THR A 2 -4.18 13.69 14.75
C THR A 2 -3.64 12.46 14.03
N PRO A 3 -3.01 12.58 12.84
CA PRO A 3 -2.38 11.45 12.17
C PRO A 3 -1.39 10.74 13.10
N PHE A 4 -1.46 9.42 13.20
CA PHE A 4 -0.44 8.67 13.92
C PHE A 4 0.89 8.79 13.15
N LYS A 5 1.94 9.25 13.85
CA LYS A 5 3.31 9.25 13.35
C LYS A 5 3.89 7.84 13.57
N GLY A 6 4.60 7.29 12.58
CA GLY A 6 5.15 5.93 12.70
C GLY A 6 5.49 5.21 11.41
N LYS A 7 5.34 5.84 10.23
CA LYS A 7 5.67 5.18 8.95
C LYS A 7 7.14 4.75 8.84
N ASN A 8 8.05 5.43 9.56
CA ASN A 8 9.46 5.08 9.62
C ASN A 8 9.75 3.80 10.44
N THR A 9 8.78 3.27 11.18
CA THR A 9 8.91 2.01 11.93
C THR A 9 8.24 0.83 11.22
N LEU A 10 7.64 1.06 10.04
CA LEU A 10 6.99 0.00 9.27
C LEU A 10 8.00 -1.03 8.78
N ARG A 11 7.66 -2.31 8.95
CA ARG A 11 8.39 -3.44 8.38
C ARG A 11 7.55 -4.08 7.28
N ILE A 12 8.22 -4.76 6.35
CA ILE A 12 7.55 -5.56 5.30
C ILE A 12 6.59 -6.58 5.93
N SER A 13 6.98 -7.18 7.07
CA SER A 13 6.12 -8.12 7.80
C SER A 13 4.84 -7.47 8.33
N ASP A 14 4.85 -6.20 8.71
CA ASP A 14 3.65 -5.53 9.21
C ASP A 14 2.63 -5.36 8.07
N LEU A 15 3.11 -5.05 6.85
CA LEU A 15 2.25 -4.94 5.66
C LEU A 15 1.67 -6.31 5.24
N LEU A 16 2.50 -7.36 5.22
CA LEU A 16 2.07 -8.72 4.85
C LEU A 16 1.00 -9.29 5.79
N HIS A 17 0.98 -8.86 7.05
CA HIS A 17 0.00 -9.32 8.04
C HIS A 17 -1.12 -8.30 8.29
N HIS A 18 -1.32 -7.32 7.39
CA HIS A 18 -2.35 -6.30 7.53
C HIS A 18 -2.32 -5.55 8.87
N SER A 19 -1.11 -5.20 9.30
CA SER A 19 -0.82 -4.54 10.57
C SER A 19 -0.05 -3.24 10.36
N GLY A 20 -0.08 -2.66 9.16
CA GLY A 20 0.68 -1.46 8.81
C GLY A 20 0.12 -0.16 9.41
N GLY A 21 -1.03 -0.19 10.07
CA GLY A 21 -1.63 1.02 10.64
C GLY A 21 -2.46 1.82 9.62
N PHE A 22 -2.57 1.38 8.37
CA PHE A 22 -3.33 2.08 7.35
C PHE A 22 -4.85 1.83 7.47
N PRO A 23 -5.69 2.75 6.96
CA PRO A 23 -7.11 2.49 6.76
C PRO A 23 -7.34 1.27 5.85
N ALA A 24 -8.50 0.63 5.97
CA ALA A 24 -8.86 -0.54 5.17
C ALA A 24 -8.89 -0.24 3.66
N ASP A 25 -9.68 0.77 3.27
CA ASP A 25 -9.84 1.17 1.86
C ASP A 25 -10.09 2.70 1.75
N PRO A 26 -9.08 3.50 1.38
CA PRO A 26 -9.22 4.93 1.12
C PRO A 26 -10.02 5.27 -0.14
N GLN A 27 -10.27 4.30 -1.02
CA GLN A 27 -10.90 4.48 -2.34
C GLN A 27 -10.27 5.62 -3.15
N TYR A 28 -8.94 5.62 -3.30
CA TYR A 28 -8.21 6.69 -4.03
C TYR A 28 -8.86 7.13 -5.36
N PRO A 29 -9.43 6.24 -6.20
CA PRO A 29 -10.10 6.62 -7.45
C PRO A 29 -11.49 7.26 -7.30
N ASN A 30 -12.07 7.26 -6.10
CA ASN A 30 -13.38 7.83 -5.80
C ASN A 30 -13.23 9.21 -5.14
N LYS A 31 -13.38 10.27 -5.93
CA LYS A 31 -13.21 11.65 -5.45
C LYS A 31 -14.13 12.03 -4.28
N ALA A 32 -15.35 11.47 -4.25
CA ALA A 32 -16.31 11.76 -3.19
C ALA A 32 -15.88 11.17 -1.83
N VAL A 33 -15.10 10.08 -1.85
CA VAL A 33 -14.63 9.37 -0.65
C VAL A 33 -13.21 9.81 -0.27
N ALA A 34 -12.27 9.76 -1.23
CA ALA A 34 -10.86 10.03 -0.97
C ALA A 34 -10.55 11.52 -0.71
N GLY A 35 -11.39 12.44 -1.20
CA GLY A 35 -11.22 13.87 -1.01
C GLY A 35 -9.83 14.36 -1.46
N ALA A 36 -9.01 14.83 -0.51
CA ALA A 36 -7.65 15.31 -0.76
C ALA A 36 -6.65 14.21 -1.17
N LEU A 37 -7.02 12.93 -0.98
CA LEU A 37 -6.24 11.76 -1.38
C LEU A 37 -6.67 11.22 -2.76
N TYR A 38 -7.56 11.92 -3.48
CA TYR A 38 -8.02 11.45 -4.79
C TYR A 38 -6.88 11.35 -5.81
N SER A 39 -6.75 10.20 -6.47
CA SER A 39 -5.79 9.94 -7.55
C SER A 39 -6.31 8.87 -8.51
N GLN A 40 -5.86 8.92 -9.76
CA GLN A 40 -6.24 7.91 -10.77
C GLN A 40 -5.05 7.31 -11.52
N ASP A 41 -3.88 7.94 -11.49
CA ASP A 41 -2.65 7.35 -12.00
C ASP A 41 -1.80 6.76 -10.89
N LYS A 42 -0.94 5.81 -11.28
CA LYS A 42 -0.09 5.05 -10.37
C LYS A 42 0.91 5.93 -9.60
N GLY A 43 1.51 6.92 -10.27
CA GLY A 43 2.51 7.81 -9.65
C GLY A 43 1.88 8.71 -8.59
N GLN A 44 0.76 9.33 -8.92
CA GLN A 44 0.00 10.14 -7.96
C GLN A 44 -0.54 9.29 -6.81
N THR A 45 -1.00 8.06 -7.08
CA THR A 45 -1.48 7.14 -6.04
C THR A 45 -0.37 6.78 -5.05
N LEU A 46 0.87 6.58 -5.50
CA LEU A 46 2.00 6.39 -4.58
C LEU A 46 2.20 7.61 -3.66
N GLU A 47 2.07 8.82 -4.18
CA GLU A 47 2.13 10.03 -3.36
C GLU A 47 0.97 10.13 -2.37
N MET A 48 -0.23 9.67 -2.75
CA MET A 48 -1.39 9.64 -1.84
C MET A 48 -1.23 8.57 -0.75
N ILE A 49 -0.67 7.40 -1.05
CA ILE A 49 -0.29 6.39 -0.05
C ILE A 49 0.69 7.00 0.97
N LYS A 50 1.73 7.70 0.50
CA LYS A 50 2.69 8.39 1.39
C LYS A 50 2.03 9.44 2.27
N ARG A 51 0.95 10.08 1.82
CA ARG A 51 0.19 11.08 2.59
C ARG A 51 -0.90 10.49 3.49
N THR A 52 -1.37 9.28 3.19
CA THR A 52 -2.46 8.62 3.92
C THR A 52 -2.08 8.44 5.38
N PRO A 53 -2.82 9.04 6.33
CA PRO A 53 -2.47 8.98 7.74
C PRO A 53 -2.60 7.54 8.25
N LEU A 54 -1.74 7.16 9.20
CA LEU A 54 -1.96 5.93 9.96
C LEU A 54 -3.12 6.17 10.95
N GLU A 55 -3.99 5.19 11.10
CA GLU A 55 -5.14 5.17 12.01
C GLU A 55 -4.83 4.49 13.36
N TYR A 56 -3.74 3.72 13.42
CA TYR A 56 -3.27 3.03 14.61
C TYR A 56 -1.77 2.74 14.52
N GLN A 57 -1.17 2.32 15.64
CA GLN A 57 0.26 2.00 15.70
C GLN A 57 0.55 0.74 14.87
N PRO A 58 1.58 0.75 13.99
CA PRO A 58 2.00 -0.44 13.27
C PRO A 58 2.27 -1.63 14.21
N GLY A 59 1.81 -2.83 13.81
CA GLY A 59 1.95 -4.07 14.58
C GLY A 59 1.00 -4.21 15.78
N SER A 60 0.19 -3.19 16.10
CA SER A 60 -0.71 -3.24 17.27
C SER A 60 -2.08 -3.86 17.01
N LYS A 61 -2.51 -3.93 15.74
CA LYS A 61 -3.80 -4.46 15.29
C LYS A 61 -3.66 -5.13 13.93
N HIS A 62 -4.60 -6.03 13.61
CA HIS A 62 -4.78 -6.62 12.30
C HIS A 62 -6.05 -6.07 11.65
N ILE A 63 -5.91 -5.21 10.64
CA ILE A 63 -7.02 -4.66 9.86
C ILE A 63 -6.68 -4.85 8.39
N TYR A 64 -7.48 -5.67 7.70
CA TYR A 64 -7.32 -5.90 6.26
C TYR A 64 -7.31 -4.57 5.50
N SER A 65 -6.18 -4.27 4.87
CA SER A 65 -5.92 -2.98 4.23
C SER A 65 -5.37 -3.18 2.84
N ASP A 66 -6.05 -2.60 1.85
CA ASP A 66 -5.59 -2.58 0.47
C ASP A 66 -4.31 -1.74 0.34
N VAL A 67 -4.16 -0.71 1.18
CA VAL A 67 -2.99 0.18 1.18
C VAL A 67 -1.70 -0.57 1.52
N ASP A 68 -1.77 -1.53 2.45
CA ASP A 68 -0.63 -2.38 2.82
C ASP A 68 -0.10 -3.14 1.59
N TYR A 69 -1.00 -3.74 0.83
CA TYR A 69 -0.64 -4.53 -0.36
C TYR A 69 -0.29 -3.68 -1.58
N MET A 70 -0.92 -2.52 -1.75
CA MET A 70 -0.49 -1.53 -2.76
C MET A 70 0.97 -1.11 -2.50
N LEU A 71 1.33 -0.82 -1.25
CA LEU A 71 2.69 -0.45 -0.88
C LEU A 71 3.67 -1.61 -1.10
N LEU A 72 3.30 -2.85 -0.78
CA LEU A 72 4.09 -4.04 -1.12
C LEU A 72 4.34 -4.17 -2.62
N GLY A 73 3.32 -3.90 -3.44
CA GLY A 73 3.45 -3.85 -4.90
C GLY A 73 4.54 -2.85 -5.34
N PHE A 74 4.49 -1.62 -4.84
CA PHE A 74 5.52 -0.61 -5.13
C PHE A 74 6.92 -1.01 -4.62
N ILE A 75 7.01 -1.72 -3.50
CA ILE A 75 8.29 -2.23 -2.99
C ILE A 75 8.88 -3.26 -3.95
N VAL A 76 8.08 -4.20 -4.46
CA VAL A 76 8.52 -5.21 -5.45
C VAL A 76 9.06 -4.50 -6.70
N GLU A 77 8.33 -3.52 -7.22
CA GLU A 77 8.76 -2.77 -8.40
C GLU A 77 10.04 -1.98 -8.16
N SER A 78 10.18 -1.35 -6.99
CA SER A 78 11.37 -0.58 -6.63
C SER A 78 12.62 -1.46 -6.50
N VAL A 79 12.48 -2.69 -6.03
CA VAL A 79 13.60 -3.63 -5.85
C VAL A 79 13.99 -4.31 -7.16
N THR A 80 12.99 -4.63 -8.00
CA THR A 80 13.19 -5.42 -9.23
C THR A 80 13.42 -4.58 -10.47
N GLY A 81 12.96 -3.32 -10.47
CA GLY A 81 12.92 -2.47 -11.66
C GLY A 81 11.87 -2.89 -12.69
N GLN A 82 11.00 -3.84 -12.37
CA GLN A 82 9.95 -4.35 -13.25
C GLN A 82 8.56 -3.91 -12.78
N PRO A 83 7.61 -3.63 -13.69
CA PRO A 83 6.20 -3.52 -13.34
C PRO A 83 5.70 -4.79 -12.64
N LEU A 84 4.82 -4.64 -11.64
CA LEU A 84 4.38 -5.74 -10.79
C LEU A 84 3.67 -6.84 -11.58
N ASP A 85 2.83 -6.47 -12.54
CA ASP A 85 2.14 -7.41 -13.44
C ASP A 85 3.14 -8.28 -14.22
N ARG A 86 4.22 -7.67 -14.73
CA ARG A 86 5.31 -8.40 -15.42
C ARG A 86 6.10 -9.28 -14.49
N TYR A 87 6.45 -8.78 -13.29
CA TYR A 87 7.18 -9.57 -12.31
C TYR A 87 6.40 -10.82 -11.89
N VAL A 88 5.09 -10.68 -11.66
CA VAL A 88 4.22 -11.80 -11.27
C VAL A 88 4.09 -12.82 -12.40
N GLU A 89 3.86 -12.35 -13.63
CA GLU A 89 3.80 -13.21 -14.82
C GLU A 89 5.08 -14.04 -14.98
N ASP A 90 6.24 -13.37 -14.99
CA ASP A 90 7.55 -13.99 -15.26
C ASP A 90 8.02 -14.97 -14.17
N ARG A 91 7.60 -14.75 -12.92
CA ARG A 91 8.13 -15.51 -11.76
C ARG A 91 7.20 -16.59 -11.25
N PHE A 92 5.89 -16.41 -11.39
CA PHE A 92 4.91 -17.30 -10.77
C PHE A 92 3.97 -17.95 -11.79
N ILE A 93 3.56 -17.23 -12.84
CA ILE A 93 2.59 -17.74 -13.81
C ILE A 93 3.30 -18.51 -14.91
N ALA A 94 4.17 -17.85 -15.68
CA ALA A 94 4.85 -18.45 -16.83
C ALA A 94 5.84 -19.58 -16.46
N ARG A 95 6.22 -19.69 -15.18
CA ARG A 95 7.05 -20.81 -14.66
C ARG A 95 6.25 -22.01 -14.19
N SER A 96 4.93 -21.90 -14.12
CA SER A 96 4.02 -22.94 -13.66
C SER A 96 3.34 -23.69 -14.83
N ALA A 97 3.76 -23.41 -16.06
CA ALA A 97 3.40 -24.12 -17.30
C ALA A 97 4.58 -24.96 -17.79
#